data_AF-A0A8T4Q2T3-F1
#
_entry.id   AF-A0A8T4Q2T3-F1
#
_cell.length_a   1.000
_cell.length_b   1.000
_cell.length_c   1.000
_cell.angle_alpha   90.00
_cell.angle_beta   90.00
_cell.angle_gamma   90.00
#
_symmetry.space_group_name_H-M   'P 1'
#
loop_
_entity.id
_entity.type
_entity.pdbx_description
1 polymer ?
#
loop_
_entity_poly.entity_id
_entity_poly.type
_entity_poly.pdbx_seq_one_letter_code
_entity_poly.pdbx_strand_id
1 'polypeptide(L)' 'MSGPAEGKKLLRNVRVYIHRKGKSLATVTHIDIEGDIKKIINPGEITFIKGKEGGVFIALKKPMIKRAEELL' A
#
# COMPACT_ATOMS: atom_id res chain seq x y z
N MET A 1 3.17 -9.25 -16.25
CA MET A 1 2.91 -7.88 -15.73
C MET A 1 2.61 -6.97 -16.91
N SER A 2 1.39 -6.44 -17.00
CA SER A 2 1.03 -5.40 -17.98
C SER A 2 1.37 -4.03 -17.39
N GLY A 3 2.17 -3.26 -18.12
CA GLY A 3 2.63 -1.91 -17.75
C GLY A 3 1.48 -0.91 -17.52
N PRO A 4 1.78 0.41 -17.48
CA PRO A 4 0.72 1.42 -17.35
C PRO A 4 -0.22 1.30 -18.55
N ALA A 5 -1.41 0.78 -18.28
CA ALA A 5 -2.57 0.82 -19.15
C ALA A 5 -3.39 2.06 -18.77
N GLU A 6 -4.32 2.47 -19.63
CA GLU A 6 -5.25 3.56 -19.35
C GLU A 6 -5.88 3.42 -17.95
N GLY A 7 -5.83 4.49 -17.14
CA GLY A 7 -6.32 4.50 -15.75
C GLY A 7 -5.32 4.05 -14.67
N LYS A 8 -4.07 3.69 -15.00
CA LYS A 8 -3.05 3.35 -14.00
C LYS A 8 -2.06 4.49 -13.80
N LYS A 9 -2.03 5.07 -12.59
CA LYS A 9 -0.98 6.00 -12.16
C LYS A 9 0.06 5.32 -11.29
N LEU A 10 1.33 5.53 -11.61
CA LEU A 10 2.44 5.08 -10.79
C LEU A 10 2.56 5.99 -9.55
N LEU A 11 2.38 5.41 -8.36
CA LEU A 11 2.78 6.07 -7.12
C LEU A 11 4.31 6.11 -7.04
N ARG A 12 4.87 7.31 -6.95
CA ARG A 12 6.31 7.52 -6.79
C ARG A 12 6.72 7.38 -5.32
N ASN A 13 8.02 7.19 -5.07
CA ASN A 13 8.61 7.18 -3.73
C ASN A 13 7.99 6.14 -2.76
N VAL A 14 7.51 5.01 -3.27
CA VAL A 14 7.01 3.91 -2.43
C VAL A 14 8.14 2.92 -2.15
N ARG A 15 8.32 2.57 -0.87
CA ARG A 15 9.30 1.57 -0.42
C ARG A 15 8.57 0.48 0.34
N VAL A 16 9.00 -0.76 0.13
CA VAL A 16 8.39 -1.95 0.76
C VAL A 16 9.46 -2.66 1.59
N TYR A 17 9.15 -2.94 2.84
CA TYR A 17 10.07 -3.58 3.79
C TYR A 17 9.42 -4.80 4.43
N ILE A 18 10.23 -5.82 4.74
CA ILE A 18 9.82 -6.92 5.61
C ILE A 18 10.39 -6.65 6.99
N HIS A 19 9.52 -6.30 7.94
CA HIS A 19 9.89 -6.07 9.32
C HIS A 19 9.83 -7.39 10.09
N ARG A 20 10.99 -7.95 10.43
CA ARG A 20 11.11 -9.27 11.07
C ARG A 20 10.84 -9.19 12.58
N LYS A 21 10.06 -10.14 13.10
CA LYS A 21 9.85 -10.33 14.55
C LYS A 21 11.17 -10.36 15.32
N GLY A 22 11.22 -9.62 16.43
CA GLY A 22 12.38 -9.55 17.33
C GLY A 22 13.51 -8.64 16.85
N LYS A 23 13.34 -7.94 15.72
CA LYS A 23 14.25 -6.89 15.25
C LYS A 23 13.52 -5.56 15.27
N SER A 24 14.24 -4.48 15.57
CA SER A 24 13.70 -3.11 15.57
C SER A 24 12.35 -2.95 16.30
N LEU A 25 12.18 -3.64 17.43
CA LEU A 25 10.97 -3.64 18.26
C LEU A 25 9.71 -4.29 17.64
N ALA A 26 9.81 -4.95 16.48
CA ALA A 26 8.68 -5.69 15.91
C ALA A 26 8.28 -6.90 16.77
N THR A 27 7.03 -6.90 17.24
CA THR A 27 6.42 -8.01 17.97
C THR A 27 6.00 -9.17 17.06
N VAL A 28 5.70 -8.87 15.80
CA VAL A 28 5.32 -9.83 14.75
C VAL A 28 6.01 -9.51 13.43
N THR A 29 6.22 -10.51 12.57
CA THR A 29 6.76 -10.27 11.23
C THR A 29 5.66 -9.71 10.33
N HIS A 30 5.88 -8.55 9.72
CA HIS A 30 4.92 -7.87 8.85
C HIS A 30 5.63 -7.16 7.69
N ILE A 31 4.84 -6.65 6.74
CA ILE A 31 5.34 -5.89 5.59
C ILE A 31 4.92 -4.44 5.76
N ASP A 32 5.88 -3.53 5.75
CA ASP A 32 5.64 -2.09 5.76
C ASP A 32 5.70 -1.55 4.33
N ILE A 33 4.73 -0.72 3.98
CA ILE A 33 4.71 0.04 2.73
C ILE A 33 4.73 1.51 3.14
N GLU A 34 5.82 2.19 2.80
CA GLU A 34 6.04 3.59 3.17
C GLU A 34 6.13 4.48 1.92
N GLY A 35 5.88 5.77 2.10
CA GLY A 35 6.02 6.78 1.06
C GLY A 35 4.71 7.47 0.72
N ASP A 36 4.47 7.71 -0.57
CA ASP A 36 3.26 8.41 -1.04
C ASP A 36 1.96 7.62 -0.78
N ILE A 37 2.04 6.33 -0.42
CA ILE A 37 0.87 5.54 0.00
C ILE A 37 0.13 6.16 1.19
N LYS A 38 0.82 6.92 2.04
CA LYS A 38 0.22 7.63 3.19
C LYS A 38 -0.80 8.70 2.78
N LYS A 39 -0.75 9.18 1.53
CA LYS A 39 -1.73 10.12 0.97
C LYS A 39 -3.08 9.44 0.75
N ILE A 40 -3.09 8.11 0.62
CA ILE A 40 -4.29 7.29 0.37
C ILE A 40 -4.78 6.61 1.66
N ILE A 41 -3.86 6.15 2.51
CA ILE A 41 -4.15 5.45 3.77
C ILE A 41 -3.45 6.20 4.90
N ASN A 42 -4.22 6.89 5.75
CA ASN A 42 -3.70 7.72 6.83
C ASN A 42 -3.31 6.86 8.05
N PRO A 43 -2.45 7.39 8.94
CA PRO A 43 -2.13 6.71 10.20
C PRO A 43 -3.39 6.32 10.99
N GLY A 44 -3.44 5.08 11.46
CA GLY A 44 -4.57 4.52 12.22
C GLY A 44 -5.70 3.95 11.35
N GLU A 45 -5.69 4.16 10.03
CA GLU A 45 -6.67 3.54 9.15
C GLU A 45 -6.28 2.10 8.80
N ILE A 46 -7.26 1.22 8.82
CA ILE A 46 -7.10 -0.20 8.47
C ILE A 46 -7.86 -0.48 7.19
N THR A 47 -7.26 -1.26 6.29
CA THR A 47 -7.92 -1.81 5.11
C THR A 47 -7.50 -3.25 4.83
N PHE A 48 -8.03 -3.83 3.75
CA PHE A 48 -7.81 -5.23 3.41
C PHE A 48 -6.72 -5.40 2.36
N ILE A 49 -5.96 -6.48 2.49
CA ILE A 49 -4.97 -6.92 1.53
C ILE A 49 -5.35 -8.29 0.97
N LYS A 50 -5.15 -8.49 -0.32
CA LYS A 50 -5.36 -9.78 -1.00
C LYS A 50 -4.14 -10.11 -1.84
N GLY A 51 -3.68 -11.36 -1.75
CA GLY A 51 -2.66 -11.87 -2.67
C GLY A 51 -3.18 -11.92 -4.10
N LYS A 52 -2.31 -11.62 -5.05
CA LYS A 52 -2.56 -11.78 -6.49
C LYS A 52 -1.33 -12.37 -7.14
N GLU A 53 -1.48 -12.89 -8.36
CA GLU A 53 -0.33 -13.36 -9.12
C GLU A 53 0.72 -12.24 -9.28
N GLY A 54 1.94 -12.50 -8.83
CA GLY A 54 3.04 -11.53 -8.88
C GLY A 54 2.99 -10.39 -7.84
N GLY A 55 2.15 -10.46 -6.81
CA GLY A 55 2.21 -9.50 -5.70
C GLY A 55 0.96 -9.43 -4.83
N VAL A 56 0.61 -8.20 -4.42
CA VAL A 56 -0.56 -7.93 -3.57
C VAL A 56 -1.46 -6.86 -4.16
N PHE A 57 -2.73 -6.90 -3.79
CA PHE A 57 -3.72 -5.88 -4.03
C PHE A 57 -4.23 -5.35 -2.68
N ILE A 58 -4.28 -4.03 -2.54
CA ILE A 58 -4.85 -3.37 -1.37
C ILE A 58 -6.24 -2.87 -1.77
N ALA A 59 -7.27 -3.40 -1.12
CA ALA A 59 -8.62 -2.89 -1.30
C ALA A 59 -8.76 -1.57 -0.56
N LEU A 60 -9.40 -0.56 -1.14
CA LEU A 60 -9.58 0.76 -0.52
C LEU A 60 -11.00 0.91 0.02
N LYS A 61 -11.14 1.51 1.21
CA LYS A 61 -12.44 1.94 1.74
C LYS A 61 -12.88 3.25 1.08
N LYS A 62 -14.17 3.59 1.14
CA LYS A 62 -14.75 4.82 0.56
C LYS A 62 -13.90 6.10 0.77
N PRO A 63 -13.43 6.46 1.98
CA PRO A 63 -12.61 7.67 2.15
C PRO A 63 -11.20 7.57 1.54
N MET A 64 -10.65 6.36 1.39
CA MET A 64 -9.36 6.13 0.76
C MET A 64 -9.48 6.20 -0.78
N ILE A 65 -10.60 5.71 -1.33
CA ILE A 65 -10.91 5.82 -2.77
C ILE A 65 -10.91 7.28 -3.20
N LYS A 66 -11.65 8.15 -2.49
CA LYS A 66 -11.68 9.59 -2.78
C LYS A 66 -10.29 10.22 -2.85
N ARG A 67 -9.45 9.93 -1.84
CA ARG A 67 -8.04 10.40 -1.80
C ARG A 67 -7.19 9.82 -2.94
N ALA A 68 -7.42 8.57 -3.33
CA ALA A 68 -6.72 7.97 -4.47
C ALA A 68 -7.13 8.63 -5.79
N GLU A 69 -8.42 8.92 -5.97
CA GLU A 69 -8.96 9.61 -7.15
C GLU A 69 -8.43 11.04 -7.29
N GLU A 70 -8.25 11.76 -6.19
CA GLU A 70 -7.61 13.10 -6.16
C GLU A 70 -6.14 13.08 -6.62
N LEU A 71 -5.49 11.91 -6.65
CA LEU A 71 -4.10 11.75 -7.06
C LEU A 71 -3.93 11.28 -8.52
N LEU A 72 -5.00 10.82 -9.17
CA LEU A 72 -5.01 10.34 -10.57
C LEU A 72 -4.80 11.51 -11.54
#